data_AF-A0A847PNJ4-F1
#
_entry.id   AF-A0A847PNJ4-F1
#
_cell.length_a   1.000
_cell.length_b   1.000
_cell.length_c   1.000
_cell.angle_alpha   90.00
_cell.angle_beta   90.00
_cell.angle_gamma   90.00
#
_symmetry.space_group_name_H-M   'P 1'
#
loop_
_entity.id
_entity.type
_entity.pdbx_description
1 polymer ?
#
loop_
_entity_poly.entity_id
_entity_poly.type
_entity_poly.pdbx_seq_one_letter_code
_entity_poly.pdbx_strand_id
1 'polypeptide(L)' 'MNWIYEEGRIYCEDENKKLMAEAILIVKTNGELDIEHVFVDSSL' A
#
# COMPACT_ATOMS: atom_id res chain seq x y z
N MET A 1 2.94 -6.89 11.19
CA MET A 1 2.16 -6.28 10.10
C MET A 1 1.55 -7.39 9.28
N ASN A 2 0.23 -7.44 9.21
CA ASN A 2 -0.48 -8.30 8.27
C ASN A 2 -0.75 -7.46 7.02
N TRP A 3 -0.07 -7.78 5.93
CA TRP A 3 -0.22 -7.06 4.67
C TRP A 3 -1.43 -7.59 3.91
N ILE A 4 -2.24 -6.66 3.42
CA ILE A 4 -3.44 -6.90 2.64
C ILE A 4 -3.16 -6.39 1.23
N TYR A 5 -3.57 -7.18 0.24
CA TYR A 5 -3.50 -6.82 -1.16
C TYR A 5 -4.92 -6.60 -1.70
N GLU A 6 -5.11 -5.46 -2.34
CA GLU A 6 -6.24 -5.12 -3.19
C GLU A 6 -5.70 -4.64 -4.55
N GLU A 7 -6.50 -4.72 -5.61
CA GLU A 7 -6.04 -4.33 -6.94
C GLU A 7 -5.51 -2.88 -6.93
N GLY A 8 -4.20 -2.73 -7.17
CA GLY A 8 -3.52 -1.44 -7.15
C GLY A 8 -3.08 -0.93 -5.78
N ARG A 9 -3.21 -1.70 -4.70
CA ARG A 9 -2.80 -1.26 -3.34
C ARG A 9 -2.32 -2.41 -2.47
N ILE A 10 -1.19 -2.20 -1.79
CA ILE A 10 -0.71 -3.07 -0.73
C ILE A 10 -0.67 -2.24 0.54
N TYR A 11 -1.34 -2.67 1.61
CA TYR A 11 -1.42 -1.89 2.84
C TYR A 11 -1.48 -2.76 4.09
N CYS A 12 -1.29 -2.17 5.26
CA CYS A 12 -1.53 -2.83 6.53
C CYS A 12 -2.14 -1.86 7.55
N GLU A 13 -2.96 -2.41 8.43
CA GLU A 13 -3.61 -1.68 9.52
C GLU A 13 -3.22 -2.28 10.87
N ASP A 14 -3.32 -1.48 11.93
CA ASP A 14 -3.24 -1.95 13.31
C ASP A 14 -4.59 -2.53 13.79
N GLU A 15 -4.65 -2.94 15.06
CA GLU A 15 -5.86 -3.48 15.68
C GLU A 15 -7.05 -2.49 15.74
N ASN A 16 -6.77 -1.19 15.64
CA ASN A 16 -7.76 -0.12 15.65
C ASN A 16 -8.17 0.32 14.23
N LYS A 17 -7.74 -0.42 13.19
CA LYS A 17 -7.91 -0.06 11.77
C LYS A 17 -7.18 1.24 11.39
N LYS A 18 -6.16 1.65 12.14
CA LYS A 18 -5.29 2.74 11.74
C LYS A 18 -4.37 2.24 10.63
N LEU A 19 -4.30 2.97 9.52
CA LEU A 19 -3.35 2.68 8.45
C LEU A 19 -1.92 2.85 8.97
N MET A 20 -1.13 1.79 8.86
CA MET A 20 0.26 1.76 9.36
C MET A 20 1.28 1.88 8.23
N ALA A 21 0.98 1.34 7.05
CA ALA A 21 1.78 1.53 5.86
C ALA A 21 0.96 1.21 4.61
N GLU A 22 1.31 1.84 3.48
CA GLU A 22 0.76 1.49 2.16
C GLU A 22 1.72 1.79 1.01
N ALA A 23 1.49 1.09 -0.10
CA ALA A 23 1.96 1.44 -1.43
C ALA A 23 0.78 1.37 -2.41
N ILE A 24 0.62 2.42 -3.23
CA ILE A 24 -0.35 2.48 -4.33
C ILE A 24 0.39 2.28 -5.65
N LEU A 25 -0.13 1.38 -6.47
CA LEU A 25 0.49 0.87 -7.68
C LEU A 25 -0.45 1.11 -8.87
N ILE A 26 0.06 1.71 -9.94
CA ILE A 26 -0.67 1.85 -11.20
C ILE A 26 -0.07 0.88 -12.21
N VAL A 27 -0.87 -0.11 -12.63
CA VAL A 27 -0.48 -1.04 -13.70
C VAL A 27 -0.74 -0.38 -15.05
N LYS A 28 0.31 -0.24 -15.86
CA LYS A 28 0.22 0.28 -17.22
C LYS A 28 -0.11 -0.83 -18.21
N THR A 29 -0.70 -0.46 -19.34
CA THR A 29 -1.13 -1.39 -20.40
C THR A 29 0.02 -2.11 -21.09
N ASN A 30 1.25 -1.58 -20.99
CA ASN A 30 2.48 -2.20 -21.51
C ASN A 30 3.13 -3.19 -20.53
N GLY A 31 2.50 -3.46 -19.38
CA GLY A 31 3.05 -4.35 -18.35
C GLY A 31 4.05 -3.69 -17.41
N GLU A 32 4.29 -2.38 -17.54
CA GLU A 32 5.01 -1.59 -16.53
C GLU A 32 4.12 -1.31 -15.32
N LEU A 33 4.75 -1.01 -14.19
CA LEU A 33 4.08 -0.63 -12.96
C LEU A 33 4.75 0.62 -12.40
N ASP A 34 3.95 1.62 -12.07
CA ASP A 34 4.41 2.81 -11.35
C ASP A 34 4.00 2.70 -9.87
N ILE A 35 4.90 3.12 -8.99
CA ILE A 35 4.57 3.37 -7.59
C ILE A 35 4.12 4.83 -7.49
N GLU A 36 2.81 5.03 -7.33
CA GLU A 36 2.21 6.36 -7.28
C GLU A 36 2.42 7.00 -5.90
N HIS A 37 2.23 6.21 -4.84
CA HIS A 37 2.27 6.69 -3.47
C HIS A 37 2.88 5.63 -2.56
N VAL A 38 3.68 6.09 -1.59
CA VAL A 38 4.16 5.28 -0.49
C VAL A 38 3.99 6.05 0.80
N PHE A 39 3.51 5.35 1.81
CA PHE A 39 3.32 5.90 3.15
C PHE A 39 3.74 4.86 4.20
N VAL A 40 4.38 5.34 5.24
CA VAL A 40 4.67 4.59 6.47
C VAL A 40 4.37 5.55 7.63
N ASP A 41 3.59 5.08 8.58
CA ASP A 41 3.30 5.86 9.78
C ASP A 41 4.59 6.05 10.60
N SER A 42 4.85 7.27 11.06
CA SER A 42 6.10 7.62 11.73
C SER A 42 6.26 7.03 13.13
N SER A 43 5.24 6.36 13.67
CA SER A 43 5.33 5.65 14.95
C SER A 43 5.95 4.25 14.85
N LEU A 44 6.27 3.79 13.63
CA LEU A 44 6.95 2.52 13.35
C LEU A 44 8.48 2.59 13.49
#